data_AF-A0A8D8B6V9-F1
#
_entry.id   AF-A0A8D8B6V9-F1
#
_cell.length_a   1.000
_cell.length_b   1.000
_cell.length_c   1.000
_cell.angle_alpha   90.00
_cell.angle_beta   90.00
_cell.angle_gamma   90.00
#
_symmetry.space_group_name_H-M   'P 1'
#
loop_
_entity.id
_entity.type
_entity.pdbx_description
1 polymer ?
#
loop_
_entity_poly.entity_id
_entity_poly.type
_entity_poly.pdbx_seq_one_letter_code
_entity_poly.pdbx_strand_id
1 'polypeptide(L)'
;RLRASAERRVVLKELDNIDDGIGLPDWQLTLFLCLSWSIVLLVLIRGVKSAGKASYFLALFPYLVITILLVRACTLPGAVNGIIYFLKPQWDKILDPKVWYAAVTQCFFSLSICFGNIIMYSSYNKFRHNVHRDATIVTTIDTFTSLLAGCTIFGILGHLAHVVGSDDV
;
A
#
# COMPACT_ATOMS: atom_id res chain seq x y z
N ARG A 1 20.16 -5.37 9.20
CA ARG A 1 20.19 -4.17 10.09
C ARG A 1 21.18 -3.11 9.62
N LEU A 2 22.46 -3.44 9.34
CA LEU A 2 23.46 -2.48 8.83
C LEU A 2 23.11 -1.88 7.45
N ARG A 3 22.58 -2.67 6.50
CA ARG A 3 22.16 -2.17 5.17
C ARG A 3 21.00 -1.17 5.24
N ALA A 4 19.95 -1.46 6.01
CA ALA A 4 18.82 -0.52 6.19
C ALA A 4 19.25 0.79 6.87
N SER A 5 20.22 0.72 7.81
CA SER A 5 20.80 1.91 8.42
C SER A 5 21.67 2.71 7.44
N ALA A 6 22.38 2.04 6.54
CA ALA A 6 23.15 2.69 5.48
C ALA A 6 22.23 3.36 4.45
N GLU A 7 21.15 2.71 4.04
CA GLU A 7 20.16 3.30 3.11
C GLU A 7 19.48 4.54 3.70
N ARG A 8 19.11 4.52 4.99
CA ARG A 8 18.60 5.72 5.67
C ARG A 8 19.59 6.88 5.64
N ARG A 9 20.87 6.60 5.88
CA ARG A 9 21.92 7.64 5.86
C ARG A 9 22.25 8.13 4.45
N VAL A 10 22.14 7.27 3.44
CA VAL A 10 22.46 7.61 2.04
C VAL A 10 21.31 8.34 1.36
N VAL A 11 20.08 7.87 1.53
CA VAL A 11 18.91 8.40 0.82
C VAL A 11 18.21 9.49 1.61
N LEU A 12 17.91 9.26 2.89
CA LEU A 12 17.17 10.22 3.71
C LEU A 12 18.08 11.30 4.31
N LYS A 13 19.38 11.03 4.43
CA LYS A 13 20.35 11.89 5.14
C LYS A 13 19.83 12.31 6.52
N GLU A 14 19.19 11.35 7.17
CA GLU A 14 18.49 11.53 8.45
C GLU A 14 19.47 12.00 9.53
N LEU A 15 19.11 13.08 10.22
CA LEU A 15 19.83 13.57 11.39
C LEU A 15 19.53 12.68 12.59
N ASP A 16 20.51 12.49 13.47
CA ASP A 16 20.34 11.59 14.62
C ASP A 16 19.32 12.15 15.63
N ASN A 17 19.11 13.49 15.69
CA ASN A 17 18.10 14.16 16.52
C ASN A 17 17.59 15.45 15.86
N ILE A 18 16.41 15.93 16.31
CA ILE A 18 15.79 17.20 15.84
C ILE A 18 16.21 18.42 16.68
N ASP A 19 16.94 18.20 17.78
CA ASP A 19 17.27 19.24 18.77
C ASP A 19 18.10 20.38 18.17
N ASP A 20 18.98 20.07 17.21
CA ASP A 20 19.80 21.05 16.47
C ASP A 20 19.09 21.62 15.22
N GLY A 21 17.78 21.35 15.07
CA GLY A 21 16.94 21.78 13.96
C GLY A 21 16.82 20.76 12.83
N ILE A 22 15.96 21.08 11.86
CA ILE A 22 15.61 20.20 10.72
C ILE A 22 16.65 20.20 9.58
N GLY A 23 17.71 21.00 9.69
CA GLY A 23 18.71 21.17 8.64
C GLY A 23 18.19 21.85 7.37
N LEU A 24 19.00 21.83 6.31
CA LEU A 24 18.60 22.29 4.99
C LEU A 24 17.94 21.15 4.20
N PRO A 25 16.92 21.45 3.37
CA PRO A 25 16.29 20.43 2.55
C PRO A 25 17.29 19.82 1.57
N ASP A 26 17.30 18.48 1.50
CA ASP A 26 18.13 17.79 0.53
C ASP A 26 17.68 18.14 -0.90
N TRP A 27 18.63 18.60 -1.71
CA TRP A 27 18.35 19.08 -3.07
C TRP A 27 17.83 17.95 -3.99
N GLN A 28 18.31 16.71 -3.82
CA GLN A 28 17.90 15.58 -4.65
C GLN A 28 16.46 15.19 -4.32
N LEU A 29 16.13 15.05 -3.04
CA LEU A 29 14.75 14.79 -2.59
C LEU A 29 13.80 15.91 -3.00
N THR A 30 14.23 17.17 -2.89
CA THR A 30 13.44 18.33 -3.31
C THR A 30 13.17 18.30 -4.82
N LEU A 31 14.17 17.96 -5.64
CA LEU A 31 14.00 17.83 -7.10
C LEU A 31 13.01 16.71 -7.45
N PHE A 32 13.12 15.53 -6.82
CA PHE A 32 12.19 14.43 -7.04
C PHE A 32 10.76 14.76 -6.57
N LEU A 33 10.63 15.51 -5.48
CA LEU A 33 9.35 16.01 -5.02
C LEU A 33 8.72 16.98 -6.02
N CYS A 34 9.49 17.94 -6.53
CA CYS A 34 9.04 18.86 -7.58
C CYS A 34 8.62 18.11 -8.85
N LEU A 35 9.38 17.09 -9.25
CA LEU A 35 9.04 16.25 -10.40
C LEU A 35 7.74 15.47 -10.17
N SER A 36 7.57 14.87 -8.99
CA SER A 36 6.36 14.13 -8.62
C SER A 36 5.11 15.02 -8.68
N TRP A 37 5.17 16.22 -8.09
CA TRP A 37 4.09 17.20 -8.16
C TRP A 37 3.80 17.66 -9.59
N SER A 38 4.83 17.85 -10.40
CA SER A 38 4.67 18.20 -11.81
C SER A 38 3.90 17.12 -12.57
N ILE A 39 4.20 15.84 -12.33
CA ILE A 39 3.48 14.72 -12.94
C ILE A 39 2.02 14.68 -12.48
N VAL A 40 1.75 14.88 -11.18
CA VAL A 40 0.38 14.93 -10.65
C VAL A 40 -0.41 16.05 -11.31
N LEU A 41 0.17 17.24 -11.44
CA LEU A 41 -0.48 18.37 -12.11
C LEU A 41 -0.76 18.07 -13.59
N LEU A 42 0.17 17.44 -14.29
CA LEU A 42 -0.03 17.03 -15.70
C LEU A 42 -1.16 16.02 -15.84
N VAL A 43 -1.27 15.04 -14.94
CA VAL A 43 -2.35 14.05 -14.94
C VAL A 43 -3.70 14.71 -14.67
N LEU A 44 -3.74 15.72 -13.79
CA LEU A 44 -4.96 16.41 -13.38
C LEU A 44 -5.34 17.62 -14.27
N ILE A 45 -4.51 18.00 -15.25
CA ILE A 45 -4.68 19.26 -16.02
C ILE A 45 -6.03 19.40 -16.73
N ARG A 46 -6.68 18.28 -17.10
CA ARG A 46 -8.05 18.28 -17.69
C ARG A 46 -9.10 17.67 -16.74
N GLY A 47 -8.83 17.69 -15.44
CA GLY A 47 -9.65 17.11 -14.38
C GLY A 47 -9.90 15.62 -14.58
N VAL A 48 -11.12 15.18 -14.25
CA VAL A 48 -11.58 13.78 -14.31
C VAL A 48 -11.41 13.12 -15.68
N LYS A 49 -11.44 13.86 -16.79
CA LYS A 49 -11.24 13.29 -18.14
C LYS A 49 -9.80 12.82 -18.37
N SER A 50 -8.81 13.54 -17.83
CA SER A 50 -7.40 13.17 -17.93
C SER A 50 -7.04 12.14 -16.87
N ALA A 51 -7.47 12.38 -15.62
CA ALA A 51 -7.28 11.44 -14.52
C ALA A 51 -7.88 10.05 -14.82
N GLY A 52 -9.08 10.00 -15.40
CA GLY A 52 -9.72 8.74 -15.80
C GLY A 52 -8.93 7.97 -16.86
N LYS A 53 -8.27 8.66 -17.80
CA LYS A 53 -7.40 8.01 -18.80
C LYS A 53 -6.14 7.45 -18.16
N ALA A 54 -5.48 8.22 -17.31
CA ALA A 54 -4.32 7.76 -16.56
C ALA A 54 -4.66 6.60 -15.61
N SER A 55 -5.86 6.62 -15.02
CA SER A 55 -6.34 5.59 -14.11
C SER A 55 -6.39 4.19 -14.74
N TYR A 56 -6.66 4.04 -16.04
CA TYR A 56 -6.59 2.72 -16.69
C TYR A 56 -5.22 2.06 -16.52
N PHE A 57 -4.13 2.82 -16.71
CA PHE A 57 -2.78 2.30 -16.49
C PHE A 57 -2.46 2.18 -14.99
N LEU A 58 -2.73 3.24 -14.21
CA LEU A 58 -2.40 3.28 -12.78
C LEU A 58 -3.14 2.23 -11.95
N ALA A 59 -4.35 1.84 -12.36
CA ALA A 59 -5.10 0.78 -11.71
C ALA A 59 -4.63 -0.60 -12.15
N LEU A 60 -4.35 -0.84 -13.44
CA LEU A 60 -3.98 -2.18 -13.92
C LEU A 60 -2.53 -2.56 -13.62
N PHE A 61 -1.61 -1.61 -13.68
CA PHE A 61 -0.18 -1.88 -13.52
C PHE A 61 0.19 -2.47 -12.15
N PRO A 62 -0.30 -1.95 -11.01
CA PRO A 62 -0.05 -2.56 -9.70
C PRO A 62 -0.57 -4.00 -9.59
N TYR A 63 -1.72 -4.33 -10.19
CA TYR A 63 -2.23 -5.70 -10.18
C TYR A 63 -1.32 -6.66 -10.96
N LEU A 64 -0.79 -6.21 -12.10
CA LEU A 64 0.20 -6.98 -12.85
C LEU A 64 1.45 -7.22 -12.01
N VAL A 65 1.98 -6.18 -11.36
CA VAL A 65 3.17 -6.28 -10.52
C VAL A 65 2.94 -7.22 -9.33
N ILE A 66 1.85 -7.05 -8.58
CA ILE A 66 1.51 -7.91 -7.44
C ILE A 66 1.33 -9.35 -7.90
N THR A 67 0.71 -9.60 -9.05
CA THR A 67 0.55 -10.97 -9.59
C THR A 67 1.90 -11.61 -9.90
N ILE A 68 2.82 -10.88 -10.55
CA ILE A 68 4.17 -11.39 -10.83
C ILE A 68 4.94 -11.64 -9.53
N LEU A 69 4.87 -10.72 -8.57
CA LEU A 69 5.53 -10.87 -7.27
C LEU A 69 4.95 -12.02 -6.47
N LEU A 70 3.65 -12.28 -6.53
CA LEU A 70 3.00 -13.41 -5.87
C LEU A 70 3.47 -14.74 -6.47
N VAL A 71 3.44 -14.86 -7.81
CA VAL A 71 3.96 -16.05 -8.50
C VAL A 71 5.42 -16.27 -8.12
N ARG A 72 6.22 -15.19 -8.12
CA ARG A 72 7.60 -15.26 -7.68
C ARG A 72 7.68 -15.76 -6.24
N ALA A 73 7.03 -15.10 -5.28
CA ALA A 73 7.01 -15.48 -3.87
C ALA A 73 6.69 -16.98 -3.67
N CYS A 74 5.66 -17.50 -4.34
CA CYS A 74 5.29 -18.91 -4.26
C CYS A 74 6.36 -19.89 -4.78
N THR A 75 7.26 -19.45 -5.66
CA THR A 75 8.38 -20.27 -6.17
C THR A 75 9.62 -20.23 -5.28
N LEU A 76 9.68 -19.35 -4.28
CA LEU A 76 10.85 -19.24 -3.41
C LEU A 76 10.79 -20.26 -2.26
N PRO A 77 11.94 -20.85 -1.88
CA PRO A 77 12.02 -21.76 -0.73
C PRO A 77 11.72 -20.99 0.56
N GLY A 78 10.94 -21.58 1.46
CA GLY A 78 10.56 -20.96 2.73
C GLY A 78 9.35 -20.01 2.68
N ALA A 79 8.85 -19.66 1.49
CA ALA A 79 7.72 -18.74 1.36
C ALA A 79 6.41 -19.27 1.98
N VAL A 80 6.20 -20.59 1.91
CA VAL A 80 5.03 -21.26 2.47
C VAL A 80 4.90 -21.01 3.98
N ASN A 81 6.02 -21.02 4.71
CA ASN A 81 6.01 -20.77 6.16
C ASN A 81 5.52 -19.35 6.48
N GLY A 82 5.94 -18.36 5.68
CA GLY A 82 5.47 -16.98 5.84
C GLY A 82 3.98 -16.81 5.53
N ILE A 83 3.47 -17.47 4.48
CA ILE A 83 2.04 -17.44 4.16
C ILE A 83 1.21 -18.12 5.25
N ILE A 84 1.68 -19.25 5.78
CA ILE A 84 1.02 -19.93 6.90
C ILE A 84 0.99 -19.02 8.13
N TYR A 85 2.11 -18.35 8.44
CA TYR A 85 2.16 -17.41 9.55
C TYR A 85 1.14 -16.29 9.40
N PHE A 86 1.01 -15.71 8.20
CA PHE A 86 0.02 -14.67 7.91
C PHE A 86 -1.43 -15.13 8.12
N LEU A 87 -1.76 -16.36 7.71
CA LEU A 87 -3.12 -16.90 7.79
C LEU A 87 -3.43 -17.60 9.11
N LYS A 88 -2.45 -17.79 10.00
CA LYS A 88 -2.64 -18.50 11.26
C LYS A 88 -3.50 -17.66 12.22
N PRO A 89 -4.73 -18.07 12.53
CA PRO A 89 -5.62 -17.29 13.38
C PRO A 89 -5.13 -17.31 14.84
N GLN A 90 -5.16 -16.14 15.48
CA GLN A 90 -4.92 -15.99 16.91
C GLN A 90 -6.23 -15.61 17.61
N TRP A 91 -6.99 -16.63 18.04
CA TRP A 91 -8.33 -16.44 18.59
C TRP A 91 -8.36 -15.55 19.85
N ASP A 92 -7.33 -15.63 20.69
CA ASP A 92 -7.20 -14.81 21.90
C ASP A 92 -7.15 -13.31 21.59
N LYS A 93 -6.62 -12.92 20.42
CA LYS A 93 -6.51 -11.52 19.99
C LYS A 93 -7.84 -10.90 19.60
N ILE A 94 -8.84 -11.70 19.27
CA ILE A 94 -10.18 -11.19 18.91
C ILE A 94 -10.86 -10.53 20.11
N LEU A 95 -10.49 -10.93 21.34
CA LEU A 95 -11.02 -10.34 22.57
C LEU A 95 -10.37 -8.99 22.91
N ASP A 96 -9.27 -8.61 22.25
CA ASP A 96 -8.60 -7.33 22.50
C ASP A 96 -9.30 -6.20 21.71
N PRO A 97 -9.88 -5.20 22.38
CA PRO A 97 -10.54 -4.08 21.71
C PRO A 97 -9.61 -3.27 20.80
N LYS A 98 -8.29 -3.29 21.04
CA LYS A 98 -7.32 -2.61 20.18
C LYS A 98 -7.26 -3.20 18.77
N VAL A 99 -7.51 -4.51 18.63
CA VAL A 99 -7.53 -5.19 17.32
C VAL A 99 -8.72 -4.70 16.50
N TRP A 100 -9.88 -4.52 17.13
CA TRP A 100 -11.07 -3.96 16.47
C TRP A 100 -10.89 -2.49 16.09
N TYR A 101 -10.29 -1.69 16.97
CA TYR A 101 -9.94 -0.31 16.66
C TYR A 101 -9.03 -0.24 15.42
N ALA A 102 -7.94 -1.01 15.40
CA ALA A 102 -7.02 -1.06 14.27
C ALA A 102 -7.72 -1.54 12.98
N ALA A 103 -8.58 -2.56 13.07
CA ALA A 103 -9.32 -3.08 11.91
C ALA A 103 -10.27 -2.03 11.31
N VAL A 104 -11.04 -1.32 12.15
CA VAL A 104 -11.93 -0.24 11.70
C VAL A 104 -11.12 0.88 11.07
N THR A 105 -10.04 1.32 11.73
CA THR A 105 -9.14 2.35 11.18
C THR A 105 -8.58 1.94 9.82
N GLN A 106 -8.15 0.69 9.67
CA GLN A 106 -7.65 0.15 8.40
C GLN A 106 -8.72 0.19 7.30
N CYS A 107 -9.96 -0.22 7.59
CA CYS A 107 -11.05 -0.17 6.61
C CYS A 107 -11.35 1.26 6.14
N PHE A 108 -11.35 2.24 7.07
CA PHE A 108 -11.62 3.64 6.73
C PHE A 108 -10.52 4.24 5.85
N PHE A 109 -9.25 3.94 6.15
CA PHE A 109 -8.13 4.40 5.34
C PHE A 109 -8.06 3.68 3.98
N SER A 110 -8.26 2.37 3.92
CA SER A 110 -8.20 1.59 2.66
C SER A 110 -9.24 2.07 1.66
N LEU A 111 -10.49 2.20 2.13
CA LEU A 111 -11.61 2.64 1.30
C LEU A 111 -11.70 4.17 1.17
N SER A 112 -10.81 4.93 1.81
CA SER A 112 -10.83 6.40 1.82
C SER A 112 -12.21 6.99 2.18
N ILE A 113 -12.87 6.40 3.18
CA ILE A 113 -14.19 6.83 3.67
C ILE A 113 -14.04 8.17 4.40
N CYS A 114 -15.01 9.06 4.27
CA CYS A 114 -15.03 10.40 4.89
C CYS A 114 -14.01 11.42 4.36
N PHE A 115 -13.24 11.12 3.30
CA PHE A 115 -12.30 12.07 2.67
C PHE A 115 -12.91 12.92 1.53
N GLY A 116 -14.18 12.70 1.18
CA GLY A 116 -14.87 13.46 0.12
C GLY A 116 -14.56 13.04 -1.33
N ASN A 117 -13.44 12.34 -1.56
CA ASN A 117 -13.01 11.89 -2.89
C ASN A 117 -14.08 11.04 -3.61
N ILE A 118 -14.67 10.07 -2.92
CA ILE A 118 -15.71 9.20 -3.50
C ILE A 118 -16.98 9.99 -3.84
N ILE A 119 -17.33 10.98 -3.02
CA ILE A 119 -18.49 11.86 -3.25
C ILE A 119 -18.24 12.70 -4.52
N MET A 120 -17.05 13.27 -4.65
CA MET A 120 -16.63 14.02 -5.84
C MET A 120 -16.69 13.15 -7.11
N TYR A 121 -16.17 11.91 -7.07
CA TYR A 121 -16.27 11.04 -8.25
C TYR A 121 -17.72 10.64 -8.57
N SER A 122 -18.52 10.39 -7.53
CA SER A 122 -19.93 10.03 -7.67
C SER A 122 -20.78 11.16 -8.25
N SER A 123 -20.40 12.43 -8.07
CA SER A 123 -21.13 13.57 -8.65
C SER A 123 -21.07 13.63 -10.18
N TYR A 124 -20.14 12.90 -10.81
CA TYR A 124 -20.05 12.77 -12.26
C TYR A 124 -20.88 11.62 -12.84
N ASN A 125 -21.48 10.77 -11.99
CA ASN A 125 -22.31 9.65 -12.45
C ASN A 125 -23.70 10.10 -12.93
N LYS A 126 -24.33 9.26 -13.75
CA LYS A 126 -25.74 9.46 -14.14
C LYS A 126 -26.64 9.34 -12.91
N PHE A 127 -27.73 10.12 -12.86
CA PHE A 127 -28.66 10.15 -11.72
C PHE A 127 -29.24 8.78 -11.35
N ARG A 128 -29.47 7.90 -12.34
CA ARG A 128 -30.02 6.54 -12.13
C ARG A 128 -28.94 5.44 -12.11
N HIS A 129 -27.68 5.80 -11.87
CA HIS A 129 -26.59 4.83 -11.81
C HIS A 129 -26.68 3.97 -10.55
N ASN A 130 -26.44 2.67 -10.68
CA ASN A 130 -26.53 1.74 -9.54
C ASN A 130 -25.26 1.79 -8.68
N VAL A 131 -25.24 2.72 -7.73
CA VAL A 131 -24.11 2.90 -6.79
C VAL A 131 -23.91 1.71 -5.85
N HIS A 132 -24.98 0.96 -5.52
CA HIS A 132 -24.87 -0.20 -4.64
C HIS A 132 -23.99 -1.29 -5.25
N ARG A 133 -24.15 -1.53 -6.56
CA ARG A 133 -23.31 -2.50 -7.29
C ARG A 133 -21.84 -2.09 -7.26
N ASP A 134 -21.55 -0.82 -7.53
CA ASP A 134 -20.18 -0.31 -7.55
C ASP A 134 -19.55 -0.39 -6.16
N ALA A 135 -20.29 -0.02 -5.11
CA ALA A 135 -19.83 -0.13 -3.73
C ALA A 135 -19.45 -1.56 -3.37
N THR A 136 -20.31 -2.55 -3.67
CA THR A 136 -20.02 -3.96 -3.40
C THR A 136 -18.80 -4.47 -4.16
N ILE A 137 -18.64 -4.06 -5.43
CA ILE A 137 -17.47 -4.43 -6.24
C ILE A 137 -16.20 -3.84 -5.64
N VAL A 138 -16.19 -2.54 -5.33
CA VAL A 138 -15.02 -1.84 -4.78
C VAL A 138 -14.59 -2.46 -3.45
N THR A 139 -15.51 -2.70 -2.51
CA THR A 139 -15.17 -3.27 -1.20
C THR A 139 -14.66 -4.71 -1.30
N THR A 140 -15.23 -5.51 -2.21
CA THR A 140 -14.80 -6.90 -2.41
C THR A 140 -13.40 -6.95 -3.02
N ILE A 141 -13.15 -6.13 -4.05
CA ILE A 141 -11.84 -6.04 -4.70
C ILE A 141 -10.78 -5.51 -3.73
N ASP A 142 -11.09 -4.47 -2.95
CA ASP A 142 -10.17 -3.91 -1.94
C ASP A 142 -9.72 -4.97 -0.91
N THR A 143 -10.68 -5.71 -0.37
CA THR A 143 -10.41 -6.80 0.60
C THR A 143 -9.57 -7.90 -0.03
N PHE A 144 -9.94 -8.34 -1.24
CA PHE A 144 -9.22 -9.40 -1.95
C PHE A 144 -7.79 -8.98 -2.30
N THR A 145 -7.60 -7.75 -2.77
CA THR A 145 -6.28 -7.20 -3.11
C THR A 145 -5.40 -7.05 -1.89
N SER A 146 -5.96 -6.63 -0.76
CA SER A 146 -5.24 -6.56 0.52
C SER A 146 -4.79 -7.94 0.99
N LEU A 147 -5.64 -8.98 0.83
CA LEU A 147 -5.26 -10.35 1.14
C LEU A 147 -4.14 -10.87 0.22
N LEU A 148 -4.24 -10.63 -1.10
CA LEU A 148 -3.19 -11.00 -2.06
C LEU A 148 -1.86 -10.30 -1.76
N ALA A 149 -1.90 -9.01 -1.47
CA ALA A 149 -0.72 -8.23 -1.10
C ALA A 149 -0.10 -8.76 0.19
N GLY A 150 -0.93 -9.08 1.21
CA GLY A 150 -0.51 -9.71 2.45
C GLY A 150 0.22 -11.03 2.21
N CYS A 151 -0.40 -11.96 1.48
CA CYS A 151 0.23 -13.23 1.10
C CYS A 151 1.56 -13.04 0.35
N THR A 152 1.62 -12.06 -0.56
CA THR A 152 2.84 -11.76 -1.33
C THR A 152 3.96 -11.27 -0.43
N ILE A 153 3.69 -10.29 0.45
CA ILE A 153 4.68 -9.74 1.37
C ILE A 153 5.16 -10.82 2.34
N PHE A 154 4.24 -11.55 2.96
CA PHE A 154 4.60 -12.60 3.92
C PHE A 154 5.31 -13.78 3.26
N GLY A 155 4.99 -14.12 2.01
CA GLY A 155 5.76 -15.11 1.24
C GLY A 155 7.22 -14.68 1.02
N ILE A 156 7.45 -13.41 0.69
CA ILE A 156 8.82 -12.87 0.55
C ILE A 156 9.54 -12.82 1.91
N LEU A 157 8.85 -12.41 2.98
CA LEU A 157 9.41 -12.42 4.34
C LEU A 157 9.77 -13.83 4.80
N GLY A 158 8.94 -14.84 4.51
CA GLY A 158 9.24 -16.24 4.83
C GLY A 158 10.49 -16.76 4.11
N HIS A 159 10.68 -16.38 2.83
CA HIS A 159 11.93 -16.67 2.14
C HIS A 159 13.13 -15.97 2.79
N LEU A 160 12.98 -14.70 3.15
CA LEU A 160 14.04 -13.95 3.80
C LEU A 160 14.44 -14.56 5.15
N ALA A 161 13.46 -14.96 5.96
CA ALA A 161 13.66 -15.66 7.23
C ALA A 161 14.44 -16.98 7.02
N HIS A 162 14.03 -17.77 6.01
CA HIS A 162 14.72 -19.00 5.63
C HIS A 162 16.19 -18.77 5.21
N VAL A 163 16.47 -17.71 4.45
CA VAL A 163 17.86 -17.38 4.04
C VAL A 163 18.71 -16.89 5.21
N VAL A 164 18.10 -16.17 6.16
CA VAL A 164 18.79 -15.64 7.35
C VAL A 164 18.97 -16.73 8.42
N GLY A 165 18.28 -17.86 8.31
CA GLY A 165 18.30 -18.95 9.30
C GLY A 165 17.58 -18.58 10.60
N SER A 166 16.57 -17.70 10.51
CA SER A 166 15.72 -17.31 11.63
C SER A 166 14.35 -17.93 11.41
N ASP A 167 13.84 -18.63 12.42
CA ASP A 167 12.50 -19.24 12.40
C ASP A 167 11.38 -18.21 12.66
N ASP A 168 11.75 -16.96 12.99
CA ASP A 168 10.84 -15.86 13.28
C ASP A 168 10.47 -15.12 11.98
N VAL A 169 9.32 -15.50 11.41
CA VAL A 169 8.62 -14.72 10.38
C VAL A 169 7.59 -13.80 11.02
#